data_AF-A0A958FQ80-F1
#
_entry.id   AF-A0A958FQ80-F1
#
_cell.length_a   1.000
_cell.length_b   1.000
_cell.length_c   1.000
_cell.angle_alpha   90.00
_cell.angle_beta   90.00
_cell.angle_gamma   90.00
#
_symmetry.space_group_name_H-M   'P 1'
#
loop_
_entity.id
_entity.type
_entity.pdbx_description
1 polymer ?
#
loop_
_entity_poly.entity_id
_entity_poly.type
_entity_poly.pdbx_seq_one_letter_code
_entity_poly.pdbx_strand_id
1 'polypeptide(L)'
;MIVDISADHPHFQYIGRFDRTDPQVPHFSWSGSCIRFRFFGSGLGIFLRHLPDDPEHTENVYTVIIDNNPPQLLHAAPEKNEYRLAENLPEAAHSVTIFRRTEAMCGVGIFEGIR
;
A
#
# COMPACT_ATOMS: atom_id res chain seq x y z
N MET A 1 3.87 20.94 -2.78
CA MET A 1 5.22 20.36 -2.70
C MET A 1 5.04 18.85 -2.74
N ILE A 2 5.82 18.12 -3.54
CA ILE A 2 5.81 16.64 -3.55
C ILE A 2 6.77 16.18 -2.45
N VAL A 3 6.35 15.26 -1.59
CA VAL A 3 7.13 14.79 -0.45
C VAL A 3 7.03 13.28 -0.35
N ASP A 4 8.17 12.61 -0.36
CA ASP A 4 8.23 11.15 -0.17
C ASP A 4 8.39 10.85 1.33
N ILE A 5 7.58 9.93 1.85
CA ILE A 5 7.59 9.49 3.26
C ILE A 5 7.82 7.98 3.32
N SER A 6 8.91 7.55 3.97
CA SER A 6 9.29 6.13 4.07
C SER A 6 8.36 5.34 5.00
N ALA A 7 8.20 4.04 4.72
CA ALA A 7 7.34 3.12 5.46
C ALA A 7 7.64 3.01 6.97
N ASP A 8 8.83 3.38 7.42
CA ASP A 8 9.17 3.38 8.86
C ASP A 8 8.52 4.53 9.65
N HIS A 9 7.86 5.47 8.96
CA HIS A 9 7.23 6.62 9.60
C HIS A 9 6.20 6.20 10.66
N PRO A 10 6.23 6.77 11.88
CA PRO A 10 5.47 6.27 13.03
C PRO A 10 3.94 6.40 12.90
N HIS A 11 3.45 7.15 11.92
CA HIS A 11 2.02 7.31 11.65
C HIS A 11 1.43 6.25 10.71
N PHE A 12 2.25 5.34 10.16
CA PHE A 12 1.74 4.15 9.49
C PHE A 12 1.32 3.10 10.52
N GLN A 13 0.07 2.67 10.44
CA GLN A 13 -0.45 1.56 11.22
C GLN A 13 -0.42 0.29 10.38
N TYR A 14 0.32 -0.71 10.84
CA TYR A 14 0.43 -2.03 10.23
C TYR A 14 -0.43 -3.03 11.01
N ILE A 15 -1.48 -3.55 10.39
CA ILE A 15 -2.47 -4.45 11.00
C ILE A 15 -2.40 -5.78 10.28
N GLY A 16 -1.96 -6.82 10.99
CA GLY A 16 -1.70 -8.15 10.44
C GLY A 16 -0.30 -8.63 10.80
N ARG A 17 0.25 -9.53 9.99
CA ARG A 17 1.61 -10.06 10.18
C ARG A 17 2.54 -9.45 9.15
N PHE A 18 3.37 -8.54 9.62
CA PHE A 18 4.41 -7.87 8.84
C PHE A 18 5.79 -8.28 9.37
N ASP A 19 6.70 -8.61 8.47
CA ASP A 19 8.12 -8.62 8.79
C ASP A 19 8.64 -7.18 8.69
N ARG A 20 9.13 -6.66 9.81
CA ARG A 20 9.66 -5.29 9.96
C ARG A 20 11.11 -5.32 10.43
N THR A 21 11.85 -6.40 10.12
CA THR A 21 13.29 -6.50 10.41
C THR A 21 14.04 -5.32 9.80
N ASP A 22 13.69 -4.98 8.55
CA ASP A 22 13.96 -3.65 7.99
C ASP A 22 12.64 -2.84 8.00
N PRO A 23 12.53 -1.80 8.85
CA PRO A 23 11.29 -1.05 8.99
C PRO A 23 10.98 -0.12 7.80
N GLN A 24 11.95 0.15 6.91
CA GLN A 24 11.76 0.99 5.72
C GLN A 24 11.14 0.21 4.54
N VAL A 25 11.19 -1.12 4.60
CA VAL A 25 10.64 -2.03 3.59
C VAL A 25 9.87 -3.19 4.25
N PRO A 26 8.80 -2.94 5.00
CA PRO A 26 7.97 -3.98 5.59
C PRO A 26 7.43 -4.97 4.55
N HIS A 27 7.63 -6.27 4.81
CA HIS A 27 7.15 -7.37 3.96
C HIS A 27 5.89 -8.00 4.56
N PHE A 28 4.96 -8.44 3.70
CA PHE A 28 3.73 -9.10 4.15
C PHE A 28 3.11 -9.96 3.03
N SER A 29 2.44 -11.05 3.42
CA SER A 29 1.82 -11.97 2.46
C SER A 29 0.37 -12.31 2.75
N TRP A 30 -0.11 -12.19 3.99
CA TRP A 30 -1.41 -12.73 4.37
C TRP A 30 -2.58 -11.89 3.86
N SER A 31 -3.65 -12.54 3.42
CA SER A 31 -4.96 -11.91 3.17
C SER A 31 -5.38 -11.06 4.37
N GLY A 32 -5.94 -9.89 4.09
CA GLY A 32 -6.37 -8.95 5.13
C GLY A 32 -5.25 -8.16 5.80
N SER A 33 -3.96 -8.40 5.47
CA SER A 33 -2.87 -7.52 5.89
C SER A 33 -3.19 -6.09 5.45
N CYS A 34 -3.13 -5.16 6.39
CA CYS A 34 -3.68 -3.83 6.23
C CYS A 34 -2.70 -2.75 6.68
N ILE A 35 -2.63 -1.67 5.89
CA ILE A 35 -1.88 -0.47 6.18
C ILE A 35 -2.87 0.69 6.27
N ARG A 36 -2.87 1.40 7.39
CA ARG A 36 -3.71 2.58 7.62
C ARG A 36 -2.88 3.80 7.94
N PHE A 37 -3.27 4.94 7.39
CA PHE A 37 -2.64 6.23 7.68
C PHE A 37 -3.57 7.38 7.34
N ARG A 38 -3.11 8.59 7.65
CA ARG A 38 -3.69 9.85 7.18
C ARG A 38 -2.61 10.69 6.55
N PHE A 39 -2.97 11.47 5.54
CA PHE A 39 -2.10 12.47 4.93
C PHE A 39 -2.83 13.79 4.80
N PHE A 40 -2.09 14.90 4.68
CA PHE A 40 -2.65 16.19 4.32
C PHE A 40 -2.15 16.57 2.92
N GLY A 41 -3.05 16.87 2.00
CA GLY A 41 -2.68 17.23 0.63
C GLY A 41 -3.79 16.96 -0.37
N SER A 42 -3.50 17.16 -1.65
CA SER A 42 -4.46 17.01 -2.75
C SER A 42 -4.22 15.78 -3.64
N GLY A 43 -3.25 14.93 -3.29
CA GLY A 43 -2.90 13.74 -4.05
C GLY A 43 -2.19 12.71 -3.20
N LEU A 44 -2.16 11.47 -3.70
CA LEU A 44 -1.50 10.35 -3.04
C LEU A 44 -0.94 9.38 -4.07
N GLY A 45 0.36 9.13 -3.97
CA GLY A 45 1.05 7.98 -4.52
C GLY A 45 1.44 7.00 -3.42
N ILE A 46 1.51 5.72 -3.75
CA ILE A 46 2.12 4.70 -2.87
C ILE A 46 3.27 4.01 -3.57
N PHE A 47 4.31 3.67 -2.81
CA PHE A 47 5.39 2.81 -3.24
C PHE A 47 5.15 1.40 -2.72
N LEU A 48 4.82 0.49 -3.63
CA LEU A 48 4.43 -0.88 -3.34
C LEU A 48 5.09 -1.80 -4.37
N ARG A 49 5.87 -2.78 -3.91
CA ARG A 49 6.42 -3.83 -4.78
C ARG A 49 5.68 -5.13 -4.61
N HIS A 50 5.62 -5.86 -5.70
CA HIS A 50 5.15 -7.23 -5.74
C HIS A 50 6.31 -8.17 -6.08
N LEU A 51 6.59 -9.13 -5.22
CA LEU A 51 7.52 -10.23 -5.50
C LEU A 51 6.71 -11.52 -5.64
N PRO A 52 6.54 -12.06 -6.86
CA PRO A 52 5.82 -13.32 -7.07
C PRO A 52 6.64 -14.49 -6.49
N ASP A 53 5.96 -15.36 -5.74
CA ASP A 53 6.56 -16.60 -5.23
C ASP A 53 6.30 -17.79 -6.17
N ASP A 54 5.27 -17.68 -7.01
CA ASP A 54 4.81 -18.71 -7.93
C ASP A 54 4.50 -18.07 -9.32
N PRO A 55 5.07 -18.59 -10.42
CA PRO A 55 4.79 -18.09 -11.77
C PRO A 55 3.33 -18.26 -12.21
N GLU A 56 2.52 -19.09 -11.56
CA GLU A 56 1.10 -19.28 -11.86
C GLU A 56 0.18 -18.32 -11.07
N HIS A 57 0.67 -17.70 -9.99
CA HIS A 57 -0.11 -16.86 -9.08
C HIS A 57 0.54 -15.47 -8.94
N THR A 58 0.31 -14.61 -9.94
CA THR A 58 1.22 -13.49 -10.24
C THR A 58 0.76 -12.12 -9.78
N GLU A 59 -0.36 -11.99 -9.07
CA GLU A 59 -0.88 -10.66 -8.73
C GLU A 59 -1.30 -10.54 -7.27
N ASN A 60 -0.68 -9.58 -6.59
CA ASN A 60 -1.20 -9.08 -5.33
C ASN A 60 -2.26 -8.03 -5.63
N VAL A 61 -3.51 -8.35 -5.30
CA VAL A 61 -4.63 -7.40 -5.43
C VAL A 61 -4.93 -6.79 -4.07
N TYR A 62 -5.07 -5.48 -4.06
CA TYR A 62 -5.37 -4.69 -2.88
C TYR A 62 -6.68 -3.96 -3.06
N THR A 63 -7.40 -3.79 -1.95
CA THR A 63 -8.43 -2.76 -1.85
C THR A 63 -7.82 -1.54 -1.19
N VAL A 64 -8.01 -0.38 -1.83
CA VAL A 64 -7.67 0.92 -1.29
C VAL A 64 -8.96 1.69 -1.06
N ILE A 65 -9.07 2.32 0.10
CA ILE A 65 -10.18 3.22 0.46
C ILE A 65 -9.54 4.55 0.89
N ILE A 66 -9.96 5.64 0.24
CA ILE A 66 -9.57 7.01 0.61
C ILE A 66 -10.83 7.71 1.11
N ASP A 67 -10.81 8.15 2.37
CA ASP A 67 -11.96 8.66 3.11
C ASP A 67 -13.13 7.67 3.13
N ASN A 68 -14.35 8.15 2.83
CA ASN A 68 -15.56 7.34 2.75
C ASN A 68 -15.95 7.05 1.29
N ASN A 69 -15.00 7.19 0.35
CA ASN A 69 -15.26 6.90 -1.05
C ASN A 69 -15.36 5.39 -1.32
N PRO A 70 -16.01 4.99 -2.42
CA PRO A 70 -16.04 3.58 -2.82
C PRO A 70 -14.63 2.97 -2.89
N PRO A 71 -14.47 1.70 -2.51
CA PRO A 71 -13.16 1.04 -2.58
C PRO A 71 -12.67 0.92 -4.02
N GLN A 72 -11.40 1.23 -4.25
CA GLN A 72 -10.72 1.02 -5.53
C GLN A 72 -9.85 -0.24 -5.46
N LEU A 73 -9.73 -0.96 -6.59
CA LEU A 73 -8.82 -2.09 -6.72
C LEU A 73 -7.46 -1.61 -7.22
N LEU A 74 -6.41 -2.12 -6.58
CA LEU A 74 -5.04 -1.90 -6.98
C LEU A 74 -4.40 -3.26 -7.28
N HIS A 75 -4.00 -3.46 -8.53
CA HIS A 75 -3.24 -4.64 -8.96
C HIS A 75 -1.76 -4.30 -8.92
N ALA A 76 -1.04 -4.89 -7.95
CA ALA A 76 0.40 -4.71 -7.86
C ALA A 76 1.11 -5.64 -8.86
N ALA A 77 2.12 -5.11 -9.53
CA ALA A 77 2.82 -5.73 -10.64
C ALA A 77 4.34 -5.70 -10.35
N PRO A 78 5.11 -6.74 -10.71
CA PRO A 78 6.52 -6.82 -10.34
C PRO A 78 7.39 -5.68 -10.91
N GLU A 79 7.02 -5.14 -12.07
CA GLU A 79 7.76 -4.09 -12.80
C GLU A 79 7.40 -2.66 -12.39
N LYS A 80 6.41 -2.49 -11.51
CA LYS A 80 5.88 -1.18 -11.13
C LYS A 80 5.99 -0.98 -9.62
N ASN A 81 6.61 0.13 -9.24
CA ASN A 81 6.83 0.45 -7.83
C ASN A 81 5.94 1.60 -7.35
N GLU A 82 5.60 2.59 -8.20
CA GLU A 82 4.75 3.73 -7.81
C GLU A 82 3.34 3.60 -8.38
N TYR A 83 2.34 3.74 -7.51
CA TYR A 83 0.92 3.75 -7.88
C TYR A 83 0.25 5.04 -7.42
N ARG A 84 -0.22 5.84 -8.37
CA ARG A 84 -1.03 7.02 -8.08
C ARG A 84 -2.47 6.60 -7.77
N LEU A 85 -2.92 6.89 -6.56
CA LEU A 85 -4.23 6.46 -6.06
C LEU A 85 -5.26 7.59 -6.06
N ALA A 86 -4.80 8.84 -6.03
CA ALA A 86 -5.64 10.02 -6.13
C ALA A 86 -4.87 11.24 -6.63
N GLU A 87 -5.56 12.08 -7.40
CA GLU A 87 -5.11 13.40 -7.85
C GLU A 87 -6.30 14.37 -7.70
N ASN A 88 -6.03 15.66 -7.49
CA ASN A 88 -7.03 16.72 -7.39
C ASN A 88 -8.06 16.54 -6.26
N LEU A 89 -7.66 15.93 -5.14
CA LEU A 89 -8.45 15.96 -3.92
C LEU A 89 -8.49 17.39 -3.35
N PRO A 90 -9.55 17.74 -2.58
CA PRO A 90 -9.53 18.97 -1.79
C PRO A 90 -8.27 19.03 -0.92
N GLU A 91 -7.67 20.21 -0.75
CA GLU A 91 -6.51 20.35 0.14
C GLU A 91 -6.93 20.22 1.60
N ALA A 92 -6.88 18.99 2.11
CA ALA A 92 -7.38 18.63 3.42
C ALA A 92 -6.64 17.41 3.99
N ALA A 93 -7.01 17.01 5.21
CA ALA A 93 -6.60 15.74 5.77
C ALA A 93 -7.48 14.62 5.21
N HIS A 94 -6.86 13.57 4.68
CA HIS A 94 -7.49 12.38 4.13
C HIS A 94 -7.09 11.14 4.93
N SER A 95 -8.00 10.19 5.02
CA SER A 95 -7.74 8.87 5.61
C SER A 95 -7.58 7.81 4.54
N VAL A 96 -6.67 6.87 4.76
CA VAL A 96 -6.36 5.81 3.80
C VAL A 96 -6.35 4.47 4.50
N THR A 97 -7.03 3.50 3.91
CA THR A 97 -6.94 2.08 4.27
C THR A 97 -6.55 1.29 3.02
N ILE A 98 -5.45 0.57 3.10
CA ILE A 98 -5.01 -0.38 2.08
C ILE A 98 -5.08 -1.76 2.72
N PHE A 99 -5.76 -2.72 2.10
CA PHE A 99 -5.72 -4.10 2.57
C PHE A 99 -5.58 -5.09 1.42
N ARG A 100 -4.78 -6.12 1.63
CA ARG A 100 -4.56 -7.19 0.67
C ARG A 100 -5.79 -8.08 0.55
N ARG A 101 -6.26 -8.33 -0.67
CA ARG A 101 -7.37 -9.23 -0.99
C ARG A 101 -6.93 -10.66 -1.30
N THR A 102 -5.74 -10.81 -1.88
CA THR A 102 -5.25 -12.10 -2.38
C THR A 102 -4.51 -12.89 -1.30
N GLU A 103 -4.59 -14.22 -1.42
CA GLU A 103 -3.94 -15.18 -0.54
C GLU A 103 -2.41 -15.09 -0.56
N ALA A 104 -1.77 -15.64 0.47
CA ALA A 104 -0.31 -15.58 0.64
C ALA A 104 0.47 -16.21 -0.51
N MET A 105 -0.10 -17.25 -1.15
CA MET A 105 0.51 -17.91 -2.31
C MET A 105 0.69 -17.00 -3.53
N CYS A 106 -0.02 -15.86 -3.59
CA CYS A 106 0.13 -14.91 -4.69
C CYS A 106 1.43 -14.08 -4.59
N GLY A 107 2.34 -14.37 -3.65
CA GLY A 107 3.63 -13.70 -3.49
C GLY A 107 3.68 -12.67 -2.37
N VAL A 108 4.83 -12.02 -2.21
CA VAL A 108 5.09 -11.04 -1.15
C VAL A 108 4.76 -9.62 -1.63
N GLY A 109 4.12 -8.85 -0.75
CA GLY A 109 3.98 -7.40 -0.87
C GLY A 109 5.04 -6.69 -0.05
N ILE A 110 5.63 -5.62 -0.60
CA ILE A 110 6.60 -4.77 0.10
C ILE A 110 6.11 -3.34 -0.01
N PHE A 111 5.81 -2.72 1.13
CA PHE A 111 5.41 -1.31 1.17
C PHE A 111 6.64 -0.46 1.51
N GLU A 112 6.95 0.52 0.68
CA GLU A 112 8.16 1.35 0.82
C GLU A 112 7.85 2.78 1.26
N GLY A 113 6.59 3.18 1.16
CA GLY A 113 6.14 4.50 1.60
C GLY A 113 5.05 5.11 0.73
N ILE A 114 4.92 6.43 0.82
CA ILE A 114 3.97 7.24 0.06
C ILE A 114 4.62 8.47 -0.55
N ARG A 115 3.88 9.10 -1.47
CA ARG A 115 4.17 10.38 -2.10
C ARG A 115 2.96 11.30 -2.06
#